data_AF-A0A419X8U2-F1
#
_entry.id   AF-A0A419X8U2-F1
#
_cell.length_a   1.000
_cell.length_b   1.000
_cell.length_c   1.000
_cell.angle_alpha   90.00
_cell.angle_beta   90.00
_cell.angle_gamma   90.00
#
_symmetry.space_group_name_H-M   'P 1'
#
loop_
_entity.id
_entity.type
_entity.pdbx_description
1 polymer ?
#
loop_
_entity_poly.entity_id
_entity_poly.type
_entity_poly.pdbx_seq_one_letter_code
_entity_poly.pdbx_strand_id
1 'polypeptide(L)'
;MEAKKAIDLLTSENGRSDFESLILEILKAREKLKQPQNASFYLRKGIESLKKRMNHLELEYENLRTRINSNTLSDFEELLAKKKADLNRWKQKEEIHICDRIAINALQTGVYNFESLIQIKHKYKHLKPLDFYLNNTVELVKLLE
;
A
#
# COMPACT_ATOMS: atom_id res chain seq x y z
N MET A 1 -23.57 1.40 -3.12
CA MET A 1 -23.74 0.45 -4.24
C MET A 1 -22.47 0.33 -5.09
N GLU A 2 -21.72 1.42 -5.31
CA GLU A 2 -20.56 1.42 -6.23
C GLU A 2 -19.21 0.99 -5.60
N ALA A 3 -18.96 1.29 -4.32
CA ALA A 3 -17.77 0.79 -3.61
C ALA A 3 -17.70 -0.75 -3.54
N LYS A 4 -18.86 -1.41 -3.49
CA LYS A 4 -18.97 -2.88 -3.52
C LYS A 4 -18.48 -3.45 -4.85
N LYS A 5 -18.77 -2.77 -5.97
CA LYS A 5 -18.27 -3.15 -7.30
C LYS A 5 -16.74 -3.04 -7.39
N ALA A 6 -16.13 -2.00 -6.81
CA ALA A 6 -14.66 -1.88 -6.75
C ALA A 6 -14.03 -2.98 -5.87
N ILE A 7 -14.68 -3.33 -4.74
CA ILE A 7 -14.26 -4.45 -3.91
C ILE A 7 -14.36 -5.77 -4.67
N ASP A 8 -15.44 -6.00 -5.41
CA ASP A 8 -15.67 -7.23 -6.17
C ASP A 8 -14.65 -7.38 -7.31
N LEU A 9 -14.37 -6.30 -8.07
CA LEU A 9 -13.32 -6.26 -9.09
C LEU A 9 -11.96 -6.65 -8.51
N LEU A 10 -11.55 -5.96 -7.44
CA LEU A 10 -10.27 -6.22 -6.78
C LEU A 10 -10.23 -7.61 -6.14
N THR A 11 -11.35 -8.16 -5.67
CA THR A 11 -11.35 -9.47 -5.03
C THR A 11 -11.19 -10.61 -6.05
N SER A 12 -11.59 -10.39 -7.31
CA SER A 12 -11.55 -11.38 -8.39
C SER A 12 -10.19 -11.57 -9.06
N GLU A 13 -9.26 -10.63 -8.92
CA GLU A 13 -7.93 -10.72 -9.55
C GLU A 13 -6.91 -11.46 -8.67
N ASN A 14 -6.26 -12.46 -9.27
CA ASN A 14 -5.07 -13.12 -8.74
C ASN A 14 -3.84 -12.31 -9.13
N GLY A 15 -3.05 -11.84 -8.15
CA GLY A 15 -1.80 -11.11 -8.40
C GLY A 15 -1.87 -9.60 -8.13
N ARG A 16 -2.67 -9.16 -7.16
CA ARG A 16 -2.75 -7.75 -6.75
C ARG A 16 -1.41 -7.20 -6.28
N SER A 17 -1.10 -5.98 -6.71
CA SER A 17 -0.03 -5.18 -6.13
C SER A 17 -0.32 -4.81 -4.66
N ASP A 18 0.71 -4.46 -3.91
CA ASP A 18 0.54 -3.95 -2.54
C ASP A 18 -0.32 -2.69 -2.51
N PHE A 19 -0.24 -1.86 -3.56
CA PHE A 19 -1.04 -0.66 -3.71
C PHE A 19 -2.53 -0.96 -3.85
N GLU A 20 -2.90 -1.87 -4.75
CA GLU A 20 -4.29 -2.31 -4.91
C GLU A 20 -4.82 -2.98 -3.64
N SER A 21 -3.95 -3.71 -2.92
CA SER A 21 -4.27 -4.31 -1.63
C SER A 21 -4.57 -3.25 -0.57
N LEU A 22 -3.75 -2.19 -0.50
CA LEU A 22 -3.98 -1.03 0.37
C LEU A 22 -5.33 -0.36 0.07
N ILE A 23 -5.63 -0.10 -1.21
CA ILE A 23 -6.91 0.50 -1.62
C ILE A 23 -8.09 -0.41 -1.24
N LEU A 24 -7.97 -1.72 -1.47
CA LEU A 24 -9.01 -2.67 -1.09
C LEU A 24 -9.27 -2.68 0.42
N GLU A 25 -8.22 -2.65 1.23
CA GLU A 25 -8.34 -2.61 2.69
C GLU A 25 -9.05 -1.34 3.16
N ILE A 26 -8.72 -0.20 2.58
CA ILE A 26 -9.40 1.08 2.83
C ILE A 26 -10.89 0.97 2.50
N LEU A 27 -11.24 0.44 1.32
CA LEU A 27 -12.63 0.29 0.90
C LEU A 27 -13.41 -0.63 1.84
N LYS A 28 -12.83 -1.78 2.21
CA LYS A 28 -13.43 -2.74 3.16
C LYS A 28 -13.62 -2.12 4.53
N ALA A 29 -12.63 -1.38 5.05
CA ALA A 29 -12.73 -0.71 6.34
C ALA A 29 -13.82 0.37 6.33
N ARG A 30 -13.88 1.19 5.27
CA ARG A 30 -14.91 2.23 5.11
C ARG A 30 -16.31 1.65 4.99
N GLU A 31 -16.50 0.54 4.28
CA GLU A 31 -17.80 -0.13 4.19
C GLU A 31 -18.26 -0.67 5.54
N LYS A 32 -17.37 -1.35 6.28
CA LYS A 32 -17.65 -1.84 7.63
C LYS A 32 -18.01 -0.72 8.61
N LEU A 33 -17.41 0.46 8.48
CA LEU A 33 -17.72 1.63 9.32
C LEU A 33 -19.09 2.28 8.99
N LYS A 34 -19.67 2.03 7.81
CA LYS A 34 -21.00 2.57 7.42
C LYS A 34 -22.19 1.82 8.04
N GLN A 35 -21.97 0.67 8.70
CA GLN A 35 -23.04 -0.16 9.28
C GLN A 35 -23.15 -0.16 10.83
N PRO A 36 -23.13 0.96 11.57
CA PRO A 36 -23.19 0.89 13.03
C PRO A 36 -24.58 1.28 13.54
N GLN A 37 -25.63 0.49 13.28
CA GLN A 37 -26.95 0.85 13.82
C GLN A 37 -27.44 0.07 15.03
N ASN A 38 -26.83 -1.05 15.46
CA ASN A 38 -27.18 -1.71 16.74
C ASN A 38 -26.01 -2.52 17.35
N ALA A 39 -24.89 -1.84 17.59
CA ALA A 39 -23.64 -2.48 18.01
C ALA A 39 -23.56 -2.68 19.55
N SER A 40 -23.48 -3.93 20.00
CA SER A 40 -23.20 -4.29 21.42
C SER A 40 -21.86 -3.72 21.92
N PHE A 41 -21.59 -3.72 23.23
CA PHE A 41 -20.34 -3.17 23.79
C PHE A 41 -19.06 -3.75 23.14
N TYR A 42 -19.01 -5.06 22.89
CA TYR A 42 -17.90 -5.70 22.17
C TYR A 42 -17.75 -5.19 20.74
N LEU A 43 -18.88 -4.89 20.11
CA LEU A 43 -18.97 -4.35 18.76
C LEU A 43 -18.50 -2.88 18.72
N ARG A 44 -18.66 -2.11 19.81
CA ARG A 44 -18.07 -0.76 19.96
C ARG A 44 -16.55 -0.78 20.01
N LYS A 45 -15.93 -1.70 20.78
CA LYS A 45 -14.46 -1.88 20.76
C LYS A 45 -13.95 -2.32 19.39
N GLY A 46 -14.70 -3.16 18.69
CA GLY A 46 -14.42 -3.52 17.29
C GLY A 46 -14.43 -2.31 16.36
N ILE A 47 -15.41 -1.41 16.51
CA ILE A 47 -15.51 -0.16 15.74
C ILE A 47 -14.33 0.77 16.04
N GLU A 48 -13.92 0.92 17.30
CA GLU A 48 -12.75 1.74 17.65
C GLU A 48 -11.46 1.21 17.05
N SER A 49 -11.24 -0.11 17.14
CA SER A 49 -10.10 -0.77 16.49
C SER A 49 -10.12 -0.55 14.97
N LEU A 50 -11.29 -0.70 14.35
CA LEU A 50 -11.47 -0.48 12.91
C LEU A 50 -11.21 0.98 12.52
N LYS A 51 -11.64 1.96 13.32
CA LYS A 51 -11.33 3.39 13.11
C LYS A 51 -9.81 3.64 13.19
N LYS A 52 -9.12 3.06 14.17
CA LYS A 52 -7.65 3.16 14.27
C LYS A 52 -6.96 2.56 13.04
N ARG A 53 -7.42 1.39 12.57
CA ARG A 53 -6.91 0.77 11.34
C ARG A 53 -7.19 1.65 10.12
N MET A 54 -8.38 2.23 10.01
CA MET A 54 -8.72 3.16 8.92
C MET A 54 -7.76 4.35 8.89
N ASN A 55 -7.57 5.03 10.02
CA ASN A 55 -6.64 6.17 10.11
C ASN A 55 -5.21 5.78 9.70
N HIS A 56 -4.77 4.59 10.08
CA HIS A 56 -3.46 4.08 9.70
C HIS A 56 -3.35 3.83 8.19
N LEU A 57 -4.36 3.20 7.58
CA LEU A 57 -4.41 2.96 6.14
C LEU A 57 -4.47 4.27 5.33
N GLU A 58 -5.21 5.26 5.82
CA GLU A 58 -5.26 6.60 5.22
C GLU A 58 -3.87 7.27 5.28
N LEU A 59 -3.18 7.17 6.41
CA LEU A 59 -1.82 7.68 6.55
C LEU A 59 -0.83 6.96 5.63
N GLU A 60 -0.92 5.63 5.51
CA GLU A 60 -0.10 4.85 4.59
C GLU A 60 -0.30 5.29 3.13
N TYR A 61 -1.55 5.48 2.72
CA TYR A 61 -1.88 5.99 1.40
C TYR A 61 -1.31 7.38 1.17
N GLU A 62 -1.47 8.29 2.12
CA GLU A 62 -0.99 9.67 2.01
C GLU A 62 0.54 9.76 1.95
N ASN A 63 1.24 8.92 2.70
CA ASN A 63 2.69 8.77 2.62
C ASN A 63 3.13 8.25 1.25
N LEU A 64 2.44 7.24 0.72
CA LEU A 64 2.69 6.70 -0.61
C LEU A 64 2.44 7.76 -1.69
N ARG A 65 1.28 8.43 -1.65
CA ARG A 65 0.91 9.52 -2.56
C ARG A 65 1.98 10.60 -2.58
N THR A 66 2.44 11.01 -1.40
CA THR A 66 3.46 12.04 -1.25
C THR A 66 4.77 11.59 -1.88
N ARG A 67 5.25 10.37 -1.58
CA ARG A 67 6.46 9.80 -2.21
C ARG A 67 6.36 9.73 -3.72
N ILE A 68 5.26 9.18 -4.25
CA ILE A 68 5.04 9.06 -5.70
C ILE A 68 5.01 10.43 -6.36
N ASN A 69 4.35 11.42 -5.75
CA ASN A 69 4.22 12.75 -6.35
C ASN A 69 5.50 13.59 -6.22
N SER A 70 6.30 13.39 -5.18
CA SER A 70 7.52 14.17 -4.92
C SER A 70 8.77 13.63 -5.60
N ASN A 71 8.75 12.38 -6.07
CA ASN A 71 9.89 11.74 -6.73
C ASN A 71 9.59 11.49 -8.21
N THR A 72 10.64 11.52 -9.01
CA THR A 72 10.64 11.08 -10.40
C THR A 72 10.87 9.56 -10.48
N LEU A 73 10.72 8.99 -11.68
CA LEU A 73 11.04 7.59 -11.91
C LEU A 73 12.54 7.33 -11.67
N SER A 74 13.39 8.23 -12.16
CA SER A 74 14.84 8.15 -12.03
C SER A 74 15.31 8.18 -10.57
N ASP A 75 14.67 8.98 -9.71
CA ASP A 75 14.97 8.98 -8.27
C ASP A 75 14.74 7.60 -7.64
N PHE A 76 13.65 6.91 -8.02
CA PHE A 76 13.38 5.57 -7.53
C PHE A 76 14.35 4.52 -8.09
N GLU A 77 14.73 4.63 -9.37
CA GLU A 77 15.71 3.75 -9.99
C GLU A 77 17.09 3.87 -9.34
N GLU A 78 17.52 5.09 -9.00
CA GLU A 78 18.78 5.32 -8.28
C GLU A 78 18.75 4.70 -6.86
N LEU A 79 17.66 4.93 -6.12
CA LEU A 79 17.48 4.34 -4.79
C LEU A 79 17.43 2.81 -4.84
N LEU A 80 16.78 2.24 -5.85
CA LEU A 80 16.75 0.80 -6.08
C LEU A 80 18.15 0.25 -6.39
N ALA A 81 18.90 0.91 -7.27
CA ALA A 81 20.26 0.51 -7.62
C ALA A 81 21.17 0.51 -6.39
N LYS A 82 21.09 1.56 -5.56
CA LYS A 82 21.82 1.65 -4.29
C LYS A 82 21.46 0.51 -3.34
N LYS A 83 20.16 0.23 -3.17
CA LYS A 83 19.69 -0.88 -2.32
C LYS A 83 20.12 -2.26 -2.83
N LYS A 84 20.10 -2.50 -4.14
CA LYS A 84 20.59 -3.74 -4.75
C LYS A 84 22.10 -3.90 -4.55
N ALA A 85 22.87 -2.81 -4.70
CA ALA A 85 24.31 -2.81 -4.42
C ALA A 85 24.60 -3.15 -2.95
N ASP A 86 23.91 -2.51 -2.00
CA ASP A 86 24.02 -2.83 -0.58
C ASP A 86 23.67 -4.31 -0.32
N LEU A 87 22.53 -4.79 -0.83
CA LEU A 87 22.10 -6.18 -0.67
C LEU A 87 23.16 -7.18 -1.19
N ASN A 88 23.72 -6.92 -2.37
CA ASN A 88 24.76 -7.78 -2.95
C ASN A 88 26.02 -7.80 -2.08
N ARG A 89 26.46 -6.63 -1.58
CA ARG A 89 27.59 -6.53 -0.66
C ARG A 89 27.38 -7.34 0.62
N TRP A 90 26.17 -7.29 1.19
CA TRP A 90 25.86 -8.08 2.40
C TRP A 90 25.80 -9.58 2.14
N LYS A 91 25.35 -10.01 0.95
CA LYS A 91 25.32 -11.42 0.55
C LYS A 91 26.70 -12.02 0.26
N GLN A 92 27.72 -11.20 0.02
CA GLN A 92 29.09 -11.64 -0.26
C GLN A 92 29.92 -11.92 1.00
N LYS A 93 29.36 -11.75 2.21
CA LYS A 93 30.05 -12.10 3.45
C LYS A 93 30.29 -13.61 3.51
N GLU A 94 31.53 -14.01 3.83
CA GLU A 94 31.94 -15.42 3.94
C GLU A 94 31.15 -16.17 5.02
N GLU A 95 30.91 -15.51 6.16
CA GLU A 95 30.04 -16.00 7.23
C GLU A 95 28.85 -15.05 7.41
N ILE A 96 27.65 -15.63 7.46
CA ILE A 96 26.39 -14.88 7.64
C ILE A 96 25.77 -15.28 8.98
N HIS A 97 25.88 -14.40 9.96
CA HIS A 97 25.24 -14.57 11.27
C HIS A 97 23.76 -14.17 11.23
N ILE A 98 23.02 -14.47 12.30
CA ILE A 98 21.57 -14.18 12.40
C ILE A 98 21.29 -12.69 12.19
N CYS A 99 22.08 -11.80 12.79
CA CYS A 99 21.93 -10.35 12.60
C CYS A 99 22.12 -9.94 11.13
N ASP A 100 23.06 -10.57 10.42
CA ASP A 100 23.26 -10.33 8.99
C ASP A 100 22.07 -10.83 8.16
N ARG A 101 21.48 -11.98 8.51
CA ARG A 101 20.26 -12.48 7.85
C ARG A 101 19.09 -11.50 8.02
N ILE A 102 18.93 -10.93 9.22
CA ILE A 102 17.89 -9.92 9.48
C ILE A 102 18.13 -8.69 8.59
N ALA A 103 19.38 -8.21 8.52
CA ALA A 103 19.73 -7.07 7.68
C ALA A 103 19.50 -7.36 6.18
N ILE A 104 19.89 -8.55 5.70
CA ILE A 104 19.64 -9.00 4.32
C ILE A 104 18.15 -9.02 4.01
N ASN A 105 17.33 -9.60 4.90
CA ASN A 105 15.88 -9.63 4.73
C ASN A 105 15.29 -8.21 4.68
N ALA A 106 15.73 -7.32 5.57
CA ALA A 106 15.28 -5.92 5.57
C ALA A 106 15.68 -5.19 4.27
N LEU A 107 16.87 -5.46 3.74
CA LEU A 107 17.31 -4.94 2.44
C LEU A 107 16.50 -5.52 1.28
N GLN A 108 16.17 -6.82 1.31
CA GLN A 108 15.31 -7.46 0.30
C GLN A 108 13.91 -6.86 0.30
N THR A 109 13.30 -6.66 1.47
CA THR A 109 12.03 -5.95 1.59
C THR A 109 12.14 -4.53 1.05
N GLY A 110 13.24 -3.84 1.33
CA GLY A 110 13.51 -2.51 0.77
C GLY A 110 13.58 -2.50 -0.76
N VAL A 111 14.24 -3.49 -1.37
CA VAL A 111 14.31 -3.67 -2.83
C VAL A 111 12.91 -3.87 -3.41
N TYR A 112 12.14 -4.82 -2.86
CA TYR A 112 10.76 -5.08 -3.29
C TYR A 112 9.88 -3.83 -3.17
N ASN A 113 10.00 -3.08 -2.07
CA ASN A 113 9.27 -1.82 -1.89
C ASN A 113 9.59 -0.81 -3.01
N PHE A 114 10.86 -0.63 -3.38
CA PHE A 114 11.22 0.29 -4.47
C PHE A 114 10.74 -0.21 -5.83
N GLU A 115 10.78 -1.51 -6.10
CA GLU A 115 10.22 -2.09 -7.32
C GLU A 115 8.71 -1.83 -7.42
N SER A 116 7.98 -1.98 -6.31
CA SER A 116 6.56 -1.63 -6.20
C SER A 116 6.32 -0.13 -6.45
N LEU A 117 7.13 0.77 -5.86
CA LEU A 117 7.03 2.21 -6.11
C LEU A 117 7.28 2.58 -7.57
N ILE A 118 8.24 1.93 -8.23
CA ILE A 118 8.52 2.13 -9.67
C ILE A 118 7.32 1.71 -10.51
N GLN A 119 6.73 0.55 -10.23
CA GLN A 119 5.53 0.08 -10.93
C GLN A 119 4.37 1.07 -10.77
N ILE A 120 4.11 1.52 -9.54
CA ILE A 120 3.09 2.53 -9.24
C ILE A 120 3.40 3.82 -9.99
N LYS A 121 4.64 4.30 -9.98
CA LYS A 121 5.03 5.56 -10.66
C LYS A 121 4.92 5.46 -12.18
N HIS A 122 5.20 4.30 -12.75
CA HIS A 122 5.04 4.03 -14.17
C HIS A 122 3.56 4.04 -14.58
N LYS A 123 2.68 3.45 -13.75
CA LYS A 123 1.23 3.44 -13.99
C LYS A 123 0.58 4.79 -13.69
N TYR A 124 1.05 5.50 -12.66
CA TYR A 124 0.47 6.76 -12.20
C TYR A 124 1.52 7.87 -12.11
N LYS A 125 1.39 8.86 -13.01
CA LYS A 125 2.24 10.06 -12.98
C LYS A 125 2.07 10.84 -11.67
N HIS A 126 0.80 11.02 -11.27
CA HIS A 126 0.40 11.68 -10.03
C HIS A 126 -0.81 10.99 -9.41
N LEU A 127 -0.76 10.78 -8.10
CA LEU A 127 -1.87 10.28 -7.31
C LEU A 127 -2.62 11.45 -6.64
N LYS A 128 -3.95 11.42 -6.67
CA LYS A 128 -4.81 12.41 -6.00
C LYS A 128 -5.03 12.05 -4.52
N PRO A 129 -5.54 12.99 -3.68
CA PRO A 129 -5.94 12.66 -2.31
C PRO A 129 -6.95 11.53 -2.26
N LEU A 130 -6.92 10.71 -1.21
CA LEU A 130 -7.78 9.54 -1.09
C LEU A 130 -9.27 9.90 -1.20
N ASP A 131 -9.69 10.99 -0.56
CA ASP A 131 -11.08 11.47 -0.59
C ASP A 131 -11.59 11.75 -1.99
N PHE A 132 -10.71 12.17 -2.92
CA PHE A 132 -11.10 12.36 -4.32
C PHE A 132 -11.60 11.04 -4.93
N TYR A 133 -10.86 9.95 -4.76
CA TYR A 133 -11.22 8.64 -5.30
C TYR A 133 -12.42 8.04 -4.57
N LEU A 134 -12.49 8.21 -3.25
CA LEU A 134 -13.60 7.68 -2.45
C LEU A 134 -14.94 8.39 -2.72
N ASN A 135 -14.89 9.64 -3.18
CA ASN A 135 -16.07 10.40 -3.60
C ASN A 135 -16.34 10.32 -5.11
N ASN A 136 -15.40 9.77 -5.90
CA ASN A 136 -15.54 9.60 -7.34
C ASN A 136 -15.17 8.17 -7.75
N THR A 137 -16.17 7.28 -7.72
CA THR A 137 -15.94 5.84 -7.92
C THR A 137 -15.49 5.49 -9.34
N VAL A 138 -15.83 6.29 -10.35
CA VAL A 138 -15.32 6.10 -11.72
C VAL A 138 -13.81 6.27 -11.76
N GLU A 139 -13.30 7.32 -11.12
CA GLU A 139 -11.86 7.59 -11.05
C GLU A 139 -11.14 6.56 -10.17
N LEU A 140 -11.81 6.02 -9.15
CA LEU A 140 -11.27 4.91 -8.37
C LEU A 140 -11.15 3.62 -9.20
N VAL A 141 -12.13 3.29 -10.04
CA VAL A 141 -12.04 2.10 -10.90
C VAL A 141 -10.91 2.25 -11.92
N LYS A 142 -10.77 3.42 -12.55
CA LYS A 142 -9.63 3.72 -13.44
C LYS A 142 -8.27 3.70 -12.74
N LEU A 143 -8.25 3.93 -11.43
CA LEU A 143 -7.03 3.79 -10.61
C LEU A 143 -6.69 2.32 -10.35
N LEU A 144 -7.58 1.38 -10.67
CA LEU A 144 -7.40 -0.04 -10.36
C LEU A 144 -7.29 -0.89 -11.63
N GLU A 145 -7.88 -0.44 -12.73
CA GLU A 145 -7.61 -0.91 -14.11
C GLU A 145 -6.17 -0.57 -14.54
#